data_AF-A0A3M5TV66-F1
#
_entry.id   AF-A0A3M5TV66-F1
#
_cell.length_a   1.000
_cell.length_b   1.000
_cell.length_c   1.000
_cell.angle_alpha   90.00
_cell.angle_beta   90.00
_cell.angle_gamma   90.00
#
_symmetry.space_group_name_H-M   'P 1'
#
loop_
_entity.id
_entity.type
_entity.pdbx_description
1 polymer ?
#
loop_
_entity_poly.entity_id
_entity_poly.type
_entity_poly.pdbx_seq_one_letter_code
_entity_poly.pdbx_strand_id
1 'polypeptide(L)'
;MAAIKRLESDSNFEDMDLAHLNELPTDEAIVKAHRMFSRMSSGHSIVLLTLTKLVEAVEEKTLVLMDEPESHLHPPLLSAFTRAISDLLQDRNGVAIIATHSPVVVQEAPGSCVWKLTRLRAEGRADRPERETFGENAGVLTREIFGLEVNKSGYHEVLQEAVNRGGTFESILADYQEQLGFEAQAILRKMVASRRES
;
A
#
# COMPACT_ATOMS: atom_id res chain seq x y z
N MET A 1 -15.74 -17.12 7.89
CA MET A 1 -16.52 -16.42 6.85
C MET A 1 -16.44 -14.90 6.93
N ALA A 2 -16.27 -14.28 8.11
CA ALA A 2 -16.18 -12.81 8.23
C ALA A 2 -15.10 -12.18 7.33
N ALA A 3 -13.91 -12.78 7.26
CA ALA A 3 -12.82 -12.30 6.41
C ALA A 3 -13.15 -12.36 4.91
N ILE A 4 -13.83 -13.41 4.43
CA ILE A 4 -14.26 -13.52 3.02
C ILE A 4 -15.32 -12.47 2.70
N LYS A 5 -16.28 -12.26 3.62
CA LYS A 5 -17.28 -11.20 3.49
C LYS A 5 -16.64 -9.80 3.46
N ARG A 6 -15.49 -9.62 4.13
CA ARG A 6 -14.77 -8.35 4.10
C ARG A 6 -14.23 -7.99 2.72
N LEU A 7 -13.91 -8.98 1.88
CA LEU A 7 -13.50 -8.74 0.50
C LEU A 7 -14.61 -8.11 -0.34
N GLU A 8 -15.89 -8.30 0.02
CA GLU A 8 -17.05 -7.71 -0.66
C GLU A 8 -17.11 -6.17 -0.53
N SER A 9 -16.19 -5.52 0.20
CA SER A 9 -16.02 -4.07 0.08
C SER A 9 -15.41 -3.65 -1.26
N ASP A 10 -14.78 -4.56 -2.00
CA ASP A 10 -14.41 -4.38 -3.39
C ASP A 10 -15.59 -4.76 -4.29
N SER A 11 -15.93 -3.90 -5.25
CA SER A 11 -17.12 -4.07 -6.10
C SER A 11 -17.11 -5.36 -6.92
N ASN A 12 -15.93 -5.84 -7.36
CA ASN A 12 -15.88 -7.10 -8.09
C ASN A 12 -16.19 -8.29 -7.18
N PHE A 13 -15.75 -8.25 -5.92
CA PHE A 13 -16.07 -9.29 -4.94
C PHE A 13 -17.52 -9.21 -4.46
N GLU A 14 -18.08 -8.01 -4.34
CA GLU A 14 -19.50 -7.80 -4.04
C GLU A 14 -20.41 -8.49 -5.08
N ASP A 15 -20.13 -8.26 -6.38
CA ASP A 15 -20.89 -8.83 -7.50
C ASP A 15 -20.81 -10.37 -7.58
N MET A 16 -19.84 -10.97 -6.88
CA MET A 16 -19.56 -12.39 -6.96
C MET A 16 -20.42 -13.24 -6.03
N ASP A 17 -20.97 -12.67 -4.96
CA ASP A 17 -21.84 -13.37 -4.00
C ASP A 17 -21.24 -14.72 -3.55
N LEU A 18 -20.01 -14.66 -3.02
CA LEU A 18 -19.23 -15.83 -2.61
C LEU A 18 -19.93 -16.63 -1.50
N ALA A 19 -20.74 -15.97 -0.67
CA ALA A 19 -21.48 -16.60 0.41
C ALA A 19 -22.46 -17.68 -0.11
N HIS A 20 -23.09 -17.44 -1.26
CA HIS A 20 -24.04 -18.37 -1.86
C HIS A 20 -23.40 -19.67 -2.33
N LEU A 21 -22.08 -19.73 -2.51
CA LEU A 21 -21.38 -20.99 -2.84
C LEU A 21 -21.55 -22.04 -1.73
N ASN A 22 -21.73 -21.63 -0.47
CA ASN A 22 -21.95 -22.54 0.65
C ASN A 22 -23.38 -23.11 0.71
N GLU A 23 -24.31 -22.52 -0.04
CA GLU A 23 -25.72 -22.95 -0.06
C GLU A 23 -26.02 -23.96 -1.17
N LEU A 24 -25.07 -24.14 -2.10
CA LEU A 24 -25.22 -25.01 -3.26
C LEU A 24 -24.68 -26.44 -3.01
N PRO A 25 -25.26 -27.47 -3.67
CA PRO A 25 -24.65 -28.79 -3.75
C PRO A 25 -23.22 -28.71 -4.30
N THR A 26 -22.32 -29.57 -3.82
CA THR A 26 -20.88 -29.50 -4.15
C THR A 26 -20.60 -29.45 -5.65
N ASP A 27 -21.26 -30.27 -6.46
CA ASP A 27 -21.04 -30.31 -7.90
C ASP A 27 -21.45 -28.97 -8.58
N GLU A 28 -22.55 -28.36 -8.13
CA GLU A 28 -23.00 -27.06 -8.62
C GLU A 28 -22.12 -25.91 -8.14
N ALA A 29 -21.66 -25.99 -6.88
CA ALA A 29 -20.73 -25.04 -6.29
C ALA A 29 -19.40 -25.02 -7.05
N ILE A 30 -18.88 -26.19 -7.45
CA ILE A 30 -17.65 -26.31 -8.25
C ILE A 30 -17.81 -25.63 -9.61
N VAL A 31 -18.93 -25.88 -10.30
CA VAL A 31 -19.20 -25.26 -11.62
C VAL A 31 -19.34 -23.74 -11.50
N LYS A 32 -20.05 -23.25 -10.47
CA LYS A 32 -20.20 -21.82 -10.22
C LYS A 32 -18.86 -21.17 -9.86
N ALA A 33 -18.09 -21.79 -8.97
CA ALA A 33 -16.75 -21.33 -8.58
C ALA A 33 -15.80 -21.26 -9.78
N HIS A 34 -15.79 -22.26 -10.67
CA HIS A 34 -14.98 -22.21 -11.89
C HIS A 34 -15.36 -21.04 -12.80
N ARG A 35 -16.66 -20.78 -12.99
CA ARG A 35 -17.13 -19.65 -13.79
C ARG A 35 -16.72 -18.32 -13.15
N MET A 36 -16.81 -18.22 -11.83
CA MET A 36 -16.40 -17.05 -11.06
C MET A 36 -14.91 -16.77 -11.21
N PHE A 37 -14.06 -17.78 -10.97
CA PHE A 37 -12.61 -17.68 -11.16
C PHE A 37 -12.22 -17.28 -12.59
N SER A 38 -12.91 -17.81 -13.60
CA SER A 38 -12.61 -17.48 -15.01
C SER A 38 -12.83 -16.01 -15.38
N ARG A 39 -13.59 -15.26 -14.57
CA ARG A 39 -13.90 -13.84 -14.79
C ARG A 39 -13.05 -12.90 -13.92
N MET A 40 -12.28 -13.44 -12.98
CA MET A 40 -11.44 -12.65 -12.08
C MET A 40 -10.19 -12.14 -12.79
N SER A 41 -9.72 -10.95 -12.42
CA SER A 41 -8.34 -10.58 -12.73
C SER A 41 -7.35 -11.45 -11.94
N SER A 42 -6.08 -11.43 -12.34
CA SER A 42 -5.01 -12.13 -11.61
C SER A 42 -4.93 -11.69 -10.15
N GLY A 43 -5.09 -10.38 -9.89
CA GLY A 43 -5.11 -9.79 -8.55
C GLY A 43 -6.24 -10.32 -7.67
N HIS A 44 -7.46 -10.42 -8.19
CA HIS A 44 -8.59 -10.97 -7.44
C HIS A 44 -8.39 -12.47 -7.16
N SER A 45 -7.91 -13.21 -8.16
CA SER A 45 -7.65 -14.65 -8.05
C SER A 45 -6.61 -14.94 -6.96
N ILE A 46 -5.51 -14.19 -6.92
CA ILE A 46 -4.45 -14.42 -5.92
C ILE A 46 -4.93 -14.03 -4.51
N VAL A 47 -5.71 -12.96 -4.36
CA VAL A 47 -6.28 -12.56 -3.07
C VAL A 47 -7.24 -13.62 -2.54
N LEU A 48 -8.18 -14.09 -3.37
CA LEU A 48 -9.15 -15.10 -2.95
C LEU A 48 -8.45 -16.42 -2.59
N LEU A 49 -7.50 -16.85 -3.42
CA LEU A 49 -6.72 -18.07 -3.16
C LEU A 49 -5.94 -17.95 -1.85
N THR A 50 -5.22 -16.84 -1.66
CA THR A 50 -4.40 -16.61 -0.47
C THR A 50 -5.27 -16.56 0.79
N LEU A 51 -6.38 -15.82 0.76
CA LEU A 51 -7.28 -15.73 1.90
C LEU A 51 -7.91 -17.09 2.22
N THR A 52 -8.33 -17.85 1.20
CA THR A 52 -8.89 -19.20 1.40
C THR A 52 -7.86 -20.13 2.04
N LYS A 53 -6.60 -20.07 1.58
CA LYS A 53 -5.50 -20.85 2.14
C LYS A 53 -5.17 -20.45 3.57
N LEU A 54 -5.23 -19.16 3.91
CA LEU A 54 -5.06 -18.69 5.28
C LEU A 54 -6.22 -19.16 6.17
N VAL A 55 -7.46 -19.11 5.70
CA VAL A 55 -8.61 -19.62 6.46
C VAL A 55 -8.47 -21.13 6.74
N GLU A 56 -7.89 -21.89 5.80
CA GLU A 56 -7.61 -23.32 5.95
C GLU A 56 -6.45 -23.59 6.93
N ALA A 57 -5.39 -22.78 6.91
CA ALA A 57 -4.15 -23.04 7.64
C ALA A 57 -4.04 -22.34 9.01
N VAL A 58 -4.76 -21.24 9.23
CA VAL A 58 -4.63 -20.44 10.46
C VAL A 58 -5.45 -21.07 11.58
N GLU A 59 -4.72 -21.49 12.62
CA GLU A 59 -5.26 -21.96 13.90
C GLU A 59 -4.93 -20.97 15.03
N GLU A 60 -5.34 -21.27 16.26
CA GLU A 60 -5.03 -20.42 17.42
C GLU A 60 -3.52 -20.25 17.60
N LYS A 61 -3.05 -19.02 17.86
CA LYS A 61 -1.63 -18.68 18.07
C LYS A 61 -0.74 -18.92 16.84
N THR A 62 -1.30 -18.75 15.65
CA THR A 62 -0.54 -18.78 14.39
C THR A 62 0.21 -17.48 14.14
N LEU A 63 1.44 -17.57 13.61
CA LEU A 63 2.21 -16.45 13.07
C LEU A 63 2.18 -16.50 11.54
N VAL A 64 1.68 -15.44 10.92
CA VAL A 64 1.66 -15.26 9.46
C VAL A 64 2.77 -14.29 9.07
N LEU A 65 3.60 -14.68 8.10
CA LEU A 65 4.63 -13.81 7.52
C LEU A 65 4.25 -13.53 6.07
N MET A 66 4.20 -12.25 5.70
CA MET A 66 3.92 -11.82 4.33
C MET A 66 4.96 -10.81 3.87
N ASP A 67 5.37 -10.93 2.61
CA ASP A 67 6.34 -10.04 1.98
C ASP A 67 5.69 -9.49 0.71
N GLU A 68 5.62 -8.16 0.61
CA GLU A 68 5.06 -7.40 -0.52
C GLU A 68 3.66 -7.87 -0.99
N PRO A 69 2.65 -7.97 -0.08
CA PRO A 69 1.29 -8.40 -0.45
C PRO A 69 0.60 -7.48 -1.48
N GLU A 70 1.13 -6.27 -1.71
CA GLU A 70 0.67 -5.30 -2.70
C GLU A 70 0.95 -5.68 -4.16
N SER A 71 1.82 -6.67 -4.40
CA SER A 71 2.27 -7.01 -5.75
C SER A 71 1.10 -7.36 -6.68
N HIS A 72 0.90 -6.54 -7.72
CA HIS A 72 -0.17 -6.65 -8.72
C HIS A 72 -1.60 -6.37 -8.19
N LEU A 73 -1.75 -5.76 -7.01
CA LEU A 73 -3.05 -5.38 -6.46
C LEU A 73 -3.31 -3.89 -6.63
N HIS A 74 -4.54 -3.54 -7.02
CA HIS A 74 -4.98 -2.15 -6.99
C HIS A 74 -5.28 -1.72 -5.54
N PRO A 75 -5.13 -0.43 -5.19
CA PRO A 75 -5.24 0.04 -3.80
C PRO A 75 -6.51 -0.39 -3.05
N PRO A 76 -7.73 -0.32 -3.63
CA PRO A 76 -8.94 -0.73 -2.91
C PRO A 76 -8.93 -2.20 -2.51
N LEU A 77 -8.49 -3.07 -3.43
CA LEU A 77 -8.39 -4.50 -3.19
C LEU A 77 -7.32 -4.83 -2.13
N LEU A 78 -6.20 -4.12 -2.14
CA LEU A 78 -5.15 -4.28 -1.14
C LEU A 78 -5.62 -3.87 0.27
N SER A 79 -6.36 -2.76 0.39
CA SER A 79 -7.00 -2.37 1.65
C SER A 79 -7.99 -3.43 2.14
N ALA A 80 -8.88 -3.91 1.26
CA ALA A 80 -9.83 -4.96 1.59
C ALA A 80 -9.14 -6.25 2.05
N PHE A 81 -8.07 -6.66 1.36
CA PHE A 81 -7.26 -7.83 1.70
C PHE A 81 -6.56 -7.69 3.05
N THR A 82 -5.90 -6.54 3.29
CA THR A 82 -5.21 -6.25 4.56
C THR A 82 -6.19 -6.29 5.74
N ARG A 83 -7.38 -5.71 5.55
CA ARG A 83 -8.44 -5.75 6.56
C ARG A 83 -8.96 -7.18 6.79
N ALA A 84 -9.17 -7.96 5.74
CA ALA A 84 -9.59 -9.35 5.84
C ALA A 84 -8.58 -10.21 6.63
N ILE A 85 -7.28 -10.00 6.42
CA ILE A 85 -6.21 -10.67 7.19
C ILE A 85 -6.28 -10.25 8.66
N SER A 86 -6.40 -8.94 8.94
CA SER A 86 -6.52 -8.42 10.30
C SER A 86 -7.70 -9.06 11.04
N ASP A 87 -8.87 -9.12 10.39
CA ASP A 87 -10.09 -9.69 10.98
C ASP A 87 -9.93 -11.21 11.22
N LEU A 88 -9.32 -11.94 10.27
CA LEU A 88 -9.03 -13.37 10.41
C LEU A 88 -8.11 -13.66 11.61
N LEU A 89 -7.02 -12.89 11.74
CA LEU A 89 -6.03 -13.13 12.78
C LEU A 89 -6.50 -12.67 14.15
N GLN A 90 -7.32 -11.61 14.24
CA GLN A 90 -7.97 -11.24 15.49
C GLN A 90 -8.91 -12.34 15.99
N ASP A 91 -9.74 -12.92 15.12
CA ASP A 91 -10.65 -14.02 15.48
C ASP A 91 -9.89 -15.27 15.96
N ARG A 92 -8.70 -15.51 15.40
CA ARG A 92 -7.86 -16.68 15.70
C ARG A 92 -6.77 -16.42 16.73
N ASN A 93 -6.72 -15.25 17.37
CA ASN A 93 -5.62 -14.88 18.28
C ASN A 93 -4.23 -15.12 17.65
N GLY A 94 -4.12 -14.79 16.36
CA GLY A 94 -2.90 -14.90 15.56
C GLY A 94 -2.20 -13.55 15.40
N VAL A 95 -0.99 -13.59 14.86
CA VAL A 95 -0.17 -12.40 14.59
C VAL A 95 0.27 -12.43 13.12
N ALA A 96 0.24 -11.28 12.45
CA ALA A 96 0.88 -11.10 11.15
C ALA A 96 2.09 -10.18 11.28
N ILE A 97 3.16 -10.52 10.57
CA ILE A 97 4.26 -9.61 10.26
C ILE A 97 4.26 -9.44 8.75
N ILE A 98 4.07 -8.20 8.30
CA ILE A 98 3.97 -7.84 6.89
C ILE A 98 5.12 -6.91 6.56
N ALA A 99 5.98 -7.31 5.62
CA ALA A 99 6.92 -6.43 4.94
C ALA A 99 6.22 -5.84 3.71
N THR A 100 6.32 -4.52 3.54
CA THR A 100 5.59 -3.79 2.51
C THR A 100 6.29 -2.47 2.18
N HIS A 101 6.29 -2.12 0.90
CA HIS A 101 6.60 -0.79 0.38
C HIS A 101 5.34 0.03 0.06
N SER A 102 4.15 -0.51 0.36
CA SER A 102 2.88 0.13 0.05
C SER A 102 2.38 1.00 1.20
N PRO A 103 2.20 2.32 0.99
CA PRO A 103 1.57 3.18 1.99
C PRO A 103 0.12 2.77 2.26
N VAL A 104 -0.53 2.04 1.34
CA VAL A 104 -1.91 1.56 1.50
C VAL A 104 -1.99 0.50 2.60
N VAL A 105 -1.03 -0.43 2.68
CA VAL A 105 -1.00 -1.42 3.78
C VAL A 105 -0.78 -0.72 5.11
N VAL A 106 0.14 0.25 5.13
CA VAL A 106 0.47 1.01 6.34
C VAL A 106 -0.72 1.87 6.80
N GLN A 107 -1.52 2.39 5.87
CA GLN A 107 -2.76 3.13 6.14
C GLN A 107 -3.81 2.28 6.88
N GLU A 108 -3.76 0.95 6.77
CA GLU A 108 -4.71 0.04 7.41
C GLU A 108 -4.30 -0.38 8.83
N ALA A 109 -3.12 0.03 9.31
CA ALA A 109 -2.58 -0.35 10.61
C ALA A 109 -2.35 0.88 11.53
N PRO A 110 -2.57 0.75 12.85
CA PRO A 110 -2.16 1.79 13.81
C PRO A 110 -0.65 1.99 13.84
N GLY A 111 -0.18 3.20 14.10
CA GLY A 111 1.26 3.54 14.15
C GLY A 111 2.02 2.73 15.21
N SER A 112 1.33 2.30 16.28
CA SER A 112 1.87 1.38 17.29
C SER A 112 2.19 -0.02 16.77
N CYS A 113 1.71 -0.38 15.59
CA CYS A 113 1.97 -1.65 14.91
C CYS A 113 2.97 -1.53 13.76
N VAL A 114 3.41 -0.31 13.43
CA VAL A 114 4.28 -0.05 12.27
C VAL A 114 5.71 0.22 12.71
N TRP A 115 6.66 -0.30 11.93
CA TRP A 115 8.10 -0.04 12.09
C TRP A 115 8.70 0.36 10.74
N LYS A 116 9.46 1.46 10.74
CA LYS A 116 10.24 1.93 9.59
C LYS A 116 11.62 1.31 9.66
N LEU A 117 11.96 0.48 8.69
CA LEU A 117 13.28 -0.11 8.57
C LEU A 117 14.10 0.73 7.59
N THR A 118 15.18 1.34 8.08
CA THR A 118 16.11 2.12 7.26
C THR A 118 17.50 1.54 7.32
N ARG A 119 18.23 1.61 6.21
CA ARG A 119 19.62 1.16 6.13
C ARG A 119 20.52 2.32 5.76
N LEU A 120 21.39 2.72 6.68
CA LEU A 120 22.44 3.71 6.45
C LEU A 120 23.79 2.97 6.41
N ARG A 121 24.30 2.74 5.20
CA ARG A 121 25.53 1.97 4.95
C ARG A 121 25.42 0.53 5.49
N ALA A 122 26.16 0.21 6.56
CA ALA A 122 26.26 -1.11 7.17
C ALA A 122 25.35 -1.28 8.40
N GLU A 123 24.73 -0.20 8.88
CA GLU A 123 23.88 -0.23 10.07
C GLU A 123 22.41 -0.13 9.68
N GLY A 124 21.60 -1.07 10.18
CA GLY A 124 20.15 -1.04 10.08
C GLY A 124 19.55 -0.34 11.30
N ARG A 125 18.57 0.54 11.08
CA ARG A 125 17.81 1.22 12.12
C ARG A 125 16.33 0.90 11.97
N ALA A 126 15.67 0.65 13.10
CA ALA A 126 14.22 0.47 13.16
C ALA A 126 13.63 1.59 14.02
N ASP A 127 12.74 2.39 13.42
CA ASP A 127 12.08 3.50 14.10
C ASP A 127 10.57 3.37 14.02
N ARG A 128 9.86 3.99 14.96
CA ARG A 128 8.41 4.16 14.83
C ARG A 128 8.08 5.32 13.88
N PRO A 129 6.91 5.29 13.21
CA PRO A 129 6.32 6.50 12.63
C PRO A 129 6.21 7.61 13.70
N GLU A 130 6.42 8.85 13.27
CA GLU A 130 6.25 10.04 14.10
C GLU A 130 4.77 10.42 14.24
N ARG A 131 3.94 9.96 13.29
CA ARG A 131 2.50 10.23 13.23
C ARG A 131 1.70 8.94 13.25
N GLU A 132 0.40 9.09 13.50
CA GLU A 132 -0.54 7.99 13.32
C GLU A 132 -0.62 7.60 11.85
N THR A 133 -0.65 6.31 11.58
CA THR A 133 -0.69 5.75 10.23
C THR A 133 -2.10 5.35 9.81
N PHE A 134 -2.94 4.93 10.75
CA PHE A 134 -4.28 4.45 10.45
C PHE A 134 -5.14 5.55 9.84
N GLY A 135 -5.55 5.37 8.58
CA GLY A 135 -6.37 6.32 7.83
C GLY A 135 -5.65 7.62 7.41
N GLU A 136 -4.34 7.72 7.57
CA GLU A 136 -3.56 8.90 7.15
C GLU A 136 -3.46 8.99 5.61
N ASN A 137 -3.22 10.17 5.07
CA ASN A 137 -3.04 10.40 3.65
C ASN A 137 -1.85 9.60 3.08
N ALA A 138 -2.08 8.86 2.00
CA ALA A 138 -1.04 8.03 1.37
C ALA A 138 0.21 8.83 0.94
N GLY A 139 0.07 10.10 0.55
CA GLY A 139 1.21 10.97 0.23
C GLY A 139 2.02 11.36 1.47
N VAL A 140 1.36 11.60 2.59
CA VAL A 140 2.03 11.84 3.88
C VAL A 140 2.79 10.59 4.33
N LEU A 141 2.14 9.41 4.28
CA LEU A 141 2.79 8.13 4.59
C LEU A 141 3.96 7.83 3.66
N THR A 142 3.79 8.07 2.36
CA THR A 142 4.86 7.91 1.37
C THR A 142 6.08 8.73 1.75
N ARG A 143 5.88 10.00 2.12
CA ARG A 143 6.97 10.88 2.53
C ARG A 143 7.58 10.47 3.87
N GLU A 144 6.77 10.03 4.81
CA GLU A 144 7.24 9.66 6.15
C GLU A 144 8.06 8.36 6.15
N ILE A 145 7.68 7.41 5.29
CA ILE A 145 8.27 6.07 5.23
C ILE A 145 9.38 6.03 4.18
N PHE A 146 9.16 6.61 2.99
CA PHE A 146 10.06 6.52 1.84
C PHE A 146 10.77 7.85 1.50
N GLY A 147 10.55 8.92 2.26
CA GLY A 147 11.08 10.25 1.95
C GLY A 147 12.60 10.35 1.78
N LEU A 148 13.36 9.37 2.26
CA LEU A 148 14.82 9.29 2.02
C LEU A 148 15.18 8.83 0.60
N GLU A 149 14.37 7.95 -0.01
CA GLU A 149 14.60 7.41 -1.35
C GLU A 149 14.21 8.42 -2.44
N VAL A 150 13.17 9.21 -2.20
CA VAL A 150 12.62 10.18 -3.16
C VAL A 150 13.57 11.37 -3.39
N ASN A 151 14.36 11.77 -2.38
CA ASN A 151 15.23 12.95 -2.46
C ASN A 151 16.41 12.84 -3.45
N LYS A 152 16.62 11.69 -4.10
CA LYS A 152 17.75 11.45 -5.00
C LYS A 152 17.36 10.88 -6.36
N SER A 153 16.10 10.98 -6.78
CA SER A 153 15.69 10.35 -8.03
C SER A 153 14.61 11.11 -8.79
N GLY A 154 14.63 10.94 -10.12
CA GLY A 154 13.58 11.40 -11.02
C GLY A 154 13.47 12.92 -11.11
N TYR A 155 12.30 13.47 -10.81
CA TYR A 155 12.01 14.89 -11.00
C TYR A 155 12.84 15.81 -10.08
N HIS A 156 13.36 15.31 -8.95
CA HIS A 156 14.23 16.10 -8.06
C HIS A 156 15.52 16.52 -8.76
N GLU A 157 16.14 15.61 -9.53
CA GLU A 157 17.35 15.91 -10.30
C GLU A 157 17.05 16.94 -11.39
N VAL A 158 15.95 16.78 -12.11
CA VAL A 158 15.48 17.71 -13.14
C VAL A 158 15.24 19.11 -12.58
N LEU A 159 14.60 19.22 -11.41
CA LEU A 159 14.42 20.50 -10.71
C LEU A 159 15.75 21.08 -10.25
N GLN A 160 16.65 20.26 -9.71
CA GLN A 160 17.97 20.71 -9.27
C GLN A 160 18.80 21.25 -10.44
N GLU A 161 18.77 20.60 -11.60
CA GLU A 161 19.41 21.10 -12.83
C GLU A 161 18.81 22.43 -13.30
N ALA A 162 17.49 22.59 -13.22
CA ALA A 162 16.84 23.88 -13.51
C ALA A 162 17.29 24.98 -12.53
N VAL A 163 17.38 24.67 -11.24
CA VAL A 163 17.91 25.59 -10.22
C VAL A 163 19.37 25.93 -10.46
N ASN A 164 20.18 24.96 -10.90
CA ASN A 164 21.61 25.16 -11.20
C ASN A 164 21.83 26.05 -12.44
N ARG A 165 20.89 26.04 -13.40
CA ARG A 165 20.89 26.94 -14.57
C ARG A 165 20.63 28.41 -14.22
N GLY A 166 20.20 28.70 -13.00
CA GLY A 166 19.92 30.07 -12.55
C GLY A 166 18.43 30.42 -12.59
N GLY A 167 18.08 31.66 -12.26
CA GLY A 167 16.67 32.14 -12.28
C GLY A 167 15.96 32.11 -10.93
N THR A 168 14.84 32.83 -10.83
CA THR A 168 13.95 32.82 -9.64
C THR A 168 12.97 31.65 -9.72
N PHE A 169 12.25 31.41 -8.62
CA PHE A 169 11.18 30.41 -8.60
C PHE A 169 10.17 30.64 -9.73
N GLU A 170 9.77 31.89 -9.96
CA GLU A 170 8.79 32.29 -10.97
C GLU A 170 9.33 32.06 -12.39
N SER A 171 10.60 32.36 -12.63
CA SER A 171 11.25 32.12 -13.93
C SER A 171 11.29 30.64 -14.25
N ILE A 172 11.73 29.80 -13.29
CA ILE A 172 11.81 28.36 -13.50
C ILE A 172 10.40 27.78 -13.67
N LEU A 173 9.42 28.20 -12.87
CA LEU A 173 8.03 27.75 -13.02
C LEU A 173 7.45 28.06 -14.40
N ALA A 174 7.79 29.23 -14.96
CA ALA A 174 7.38 29.63 -16.30
C ALA A 174 8.04 28.76 -17.40
N ASP A 175 9.29 28.36 -17.23
CA ASP A 175 9.98 27.44 -18.16
C ASP A 175 9.28 26.08 -18.25
N TYR A 176 8.67 25.63 -17.14
CA TYR A 176 7.85 24.41 -17.10
C TYR A 176 6.38 24.63 -17.49
N GLN A 177 6.00 25.82 -17.96
CA GLN A 177 4.65 26.12 -18.45
C GLN A 177 3.53 25.69 -17.46
N GLU A 178 3.73 25.92 -16.16
CA GLU A 178 2.80 25.54 -15.08
C GLU A 178 2.54 24.02 -14.94
N GLN A 179 3.37 23.16 -15.56
CA GLN A 179 3.26 21.70 -15.47
C GLN A 179 3.87 21.10 -14.19
N LEU A 180 4.30 21.95 -13.25
CA LEU A 180 4.80 21.49 -11.95
C LEU A 180 3.64 21.34 -10.96
N GLY A 181 3.44 20.12 -10.45
CA GLY A 181 2.51 19.86 -9.35
C GLY A 181 2.94 20.55 -8.04
N PHE A 182 2.02 20.64 -7.08
CA PHE A 182 2.25 21.35 -5.81
C PHE A 182 3.51 20.89 -5.05
N GLU A 183 3.79 19.59 -5.04
CA GLU A 183 4.97 19.04 -4.39
C GLU A 183 6.27 19.50 -5.07
N ALA A 184 6.33 19.38 -6.40
CA ALA A 184 7.45 19.87 -7.19
C ALA A 184 7.68 21.37 -6.99
N GLN A 185 6.61 22.17 -6.92
CA GLN A 185 6.71 23.60 -6.63
C GLN A 185 7.25 23.88 -5.22
N ALA A 186 6.79 23.14 -4.20
CA ALA A 186 7.27 23.30 -2.83
C ALA A 186 8.76 22.97 -2.70
N ILE A 187 9.20 21.89 -3.36
CA ILE A 187 10.60 21.48 -3.44
C ILE A 187 11.44 22.54 -4.16
N LEU A 188 10.97 23.01 -5.32
CA LEU A 188 11.64 24.04 -6.11
C LEU A 188 11.82 25.33 -5.31
N ARG A 189 10.80 25.79 -4.57
CA ARG A 189 10.92 26.96 -3.67
C ARG A 189 12.03 26.78 -2.66
N LYS A 190 12.11 25.60 -2.03
CA LYS A 190 13.15 25.28 -1.04
C LYS A 190 14.54 25.27 -1.68
N MET A 191 14.71 24.64 -2.84
CA MET A 191 15.99 24.58 -3.57
C MET A 191 16.49 25.96 -4.02
N VAL A 192 15.59 26.82 -4.52
CA VAL A 192 15.94 28.20 -4.92
C VAL A 192 16.32 29.04 -3.70
N ALA A 193 15.65 28.85 -2.55
CA ALA A 193 15.99 29.55 -1.31
C ALA A 193 17.39 29.15 -0.81
N SER A 194 17.71 27.86 -0.76
CA SER A 194 19.04 27.40 -0.31
C SER A 194 20.18 27.85 -1.22
N ARG A 195 19.93 28.03 -2.53
CA ARG A 195 20.93 28.59 -3.47
C ARG A 195 21.30 30.03 -3.15
N ARG A 196 20.41 30.82 -2.54
CA ARG A 196 20.67 32.22 -2.17
C ARG A 196 21.50 32.36 -0.89
N GLU A 197 21.57 31.30 -0.09
CA GLU A 197 22.30 31.26 1.18
C GLU A 197 23.74 30.72 1.02
N SER A 198 24.09 30.21 -0.18
CA SER A 198 25.41 29.67 -0.54
C SER A 198 26.17 30.65 -1.43
#